data_AF-A0A441Z6S9-F1
#
_entry.id   AF-A0A441Z6S9-F1
#
_cell.length_a   1.000
_cell.length_b   1.000
_cell.length_c   1.000
_cell.angle_alpha   90.00
_cell.angle_beta   90.00
_cell.angle_gamma   90.00
#
_symmetry.space_group_name_H-M   'P 1'
#
loop_
_entity.id
_entity.type
_entity.pdbx_description
1 polymer ?
#
loop_
_entity_poly.entity_id
_entity_poly.type
_entity_poly.pdbx_seq_one_letter_code
_entity_poly.pdbx_strand_id
1 'polypeptide(L)'
;VFAEPVAELGLAMALNLARNIVDADLAFRQGKELWGGDGNQTARLLSGADVGIIGFGDLGRALNRLLTGFRTRTKVYDPWLPPSILIDNG
;
A
#
# COMPACT_ATOMS: atom_id res chain seq x y z
N VAL A 1 -11.44 15.84 5.32
CA VAL A 1 -10.21 16.63 5.02
C VAL A 1 -8.93 15.82 5.25
N PHE A 2 -8.81 15.02 6.31
CA PHE A 2 -7.58 14.25 6.60
C PHE A 2 -7.48 12.87 5.94
N ALA A 3 -8.55 12.35 5.32
CA ALA A 3 -8.56 11.01 4.75
C ALA A 3 -7.55 10.86 3.59
N GLU A 4 -7.56 11.76 2.61
CA GLU A 4 -6.68 11.67 1.44
C GLU A 4 -5.19 11.70 1.81
N PRO A 5 -4.70 12.69 2.59
CA PRO A 5 -3.27 12.77 2.90
C PRO A 5 -2.77 11.56 3.70
N VAL A 6 -3.60 11.02 4.60
CA VAL A 6 -3.24 9.83 5.39
C VAL A 6 -3.26 8.56 4.52
N ALA A 7 -4.21 8.45 3.58
CA ALA A 7 -4.26 7.35 2.63
C ALA A 7 -3.01 7.33 1.71
N GLU A 8 -2.64 8.50 1.17
CA GLU A 8 -1.44 8.65 0.35
C GLU A 8 -0.16 8.31 1.12
N LEU A 9 -0.04 8.78 2.36
CA LEU A 9 1.09 8.45 3.22
C LEU A 9 1.19 6.94 3.50
N GLY A 10 0.05 6.30 3.80
CA GLY A 10 -0.02 4.85 4.01
C GLY A 10 0.42 4.07 2.76
N LEU A 11 -0.03 4.48 1.58
CA LEU A 11 0.40 3.90 0.31
C LEU A 11 1.91 4.10 0.06
N ALA A 12 2.44 5.30 0.35
CA ALA A 12 3.86 5.58 0.23
C ALA A 12 4.71 4.66 1.13
N MET A 13 4.27 4.46 2.38
CA MET A 13 4.92 3.51 3.31
C MET A 13 4.86 2.07 2.80
N ALA A 14 3.73 1.64 2.26
CA ALA A 14 3.59 0.30 1.68
C ALA A 14 4.55 0.08 0.49
N LEU A 15 4.67 1.06 -0.41
CA LEU A 15 5.60 1.03 -1.53
C LEU A 15 7.06 1.04 -1.07
N ASN A 16 7.38 1.87 -0.06
CA ASN A 16 8.71 1.91 0.54
C ASN A 16 9.12 0.52 1.04
N LEU A 17 8.25 -0.15 1.82
CA LEU A 17 8.51 -1.50 2.34
C LEU A 17 8.58 -2.54 1.22
N ALA A 18 7.72 -2.43 0.20
CA ALA A 18 7.69 -3.39 -0.90
C ALA A 18 8.93 -3.30 -1.80
N ARG A 19 9.56 -2.12 -1.90
CA ARG A 19 10.64 -1.84 -2.85
C ARG A 19 11.95 -1.42 -2.19
N ASN A 20 12.02 -1.44 -0.87
CA ASN A 20 13.19 -1.07 -0.07
C ASN A 20 13.76 0.32 -0.40
N ILE A 21 12.87 1.31 -0.62
CA ILE A 21 13.24 2.59 -1.26
C ILE A 21 14.21 3.40 -0.38
N VAL A 22 13.86 3.60 0.90
CA VAL A 22 14.67 4.39 1.83
C VAL A 22 16.04 3.75 2.08
N ASP A 23 16.09 2.45 2.34
CA ASP A 23 17.36 1.78 2.61
C ASP A 23 18.26 1.73 1.36
N ALA A 24 17.67 1.58 0.17
CA ALA A 24 18.40 1.66 -1.09
C ALA A 24 18.98 3.07 -1.33
N ASP A 25 18.22 4.14 -1.06
CA ASP A 25 18.72 5.53 -1.12
C ASP A 25 19.88 5.74 -0.14
N LEU A 26 19.76 5.25 1.10
CA LEU A 26 20.82 5.35 2.10
C LEU A 26 22.08 4.58 1.69
N ALA A 27 21.94 3.36 1.16
CA ALA A 27 23.06 2.57 0.68
C ALA A 27 23.79 3.28 -0.46
N PHE A 28 23.05 3.87 -1.39
CA PHE A 28 23.60 4.63 -2.51
C PHE A 28 24.39 5.86 -2.05
N ARG A 29 23.86 6.64 -1.11
CA ARG A 29 24.57 7.80 -0.53
C ARG A 29 25.86 7.41 0.20
N GLN A 30 25.98 6.15 0.62
CA GLN A 30 27.14 5.60 1.30
C GLN A 30 28.10 4.83 0.39
N GLY A 31 27.81 4.69 -0.91
CA GLY A 31 28.61 3.88 -1.84
C GLY A 31 28.55 2.37 -1.55
N LYS A 32 27.41 1.89 -1.02
CA LYS A 32 27.16 0.48 -0.66
C LYS A 32 25.98 -0.11 -1.45
N GLU A 33 25.57 0.56 -2.53
CA GLU A 33 24.43 0.14 -3.33
C GLU A 33 24.64 -1.23 -3.96
N LEU A 34 23.53 -1.96 -4.09
CA LEU A 34 23.43 -3.16 -4.89
C LEU A 34 22.64 -2.83 -6.15
N TRP A 35 23.09 -3.36 -7.29
CA TRP A 35 22.52 -3.04 -8.59
C TRP A 35 21.57 -4.12 -9.09
N GLY A 36 20.48 -3.71 -9.74
CA GLY A 36 19.55 -4.63 -10.42
C GLY A 36 18.99 -5.71 -9.49
N GLY A 37 19.13 -6.97 -9.88
CA GLY A 37 18.59 -8.12 -9.14
C GLY A 37 19.15 -8.23 -7.71
N ASP A 38 20.42 -7.89 -7.51
CA ASP A 38 21.08 -8.02 -6.22
C ASP A 38 20.46 -7.12 -5.15
N GLY A 39 19.99 -5.93 -5.56
CA GLY A 39 19.27 -5.00 -4.68
C GLY A 39 17.76 -5.26 -4.55
N ASN A 40 17.20 -6.16 -5.38
CA ASN A 40 15.76 -6.44 -5.44
C ASN A 40 15.38 -7.83 -4.89
N GLN A 41 16.27 -8.53 -4.17
CA GLN A 41 16.03 -9.90 -3.70
C GLN A 41 14.74 -10.06 -2.88
N THR A 42 14.37 -9.04 -2.11
CA THR A 42 13.15 -9.02 -1.28
C THR A 42 12.05 -8.14 -1.87
N ALA A 43 12.29 -7.51 -3.02
CA ALA A 43 11.36 -6.59 -3.61
C ALA A 43 10.11 -7.33 -4.11
N ARG A 44 8.95 -6.74 -3.84
CA ARG A 44 7.65 -7.26 -4.29
C ARG A 44 6.84 -6.17 -4.96
N LEU A 45 5.95 -6.58 -5.85
CA LEU A 45 4.98 -5.67 -6.43
C LEU A 45 3.80 -5.50 -5.47
N LEU A 46 3.35 -4.26 -5.32
CA LEU A 46 2.02 -4.00 -4.77
C LEU A 46 0.93 -4.33 -5.80
N SER A 47 1.27 -4.30 -7.08
CA SER A 47 0.33 -4.63 -8.15
C SER A 47 -0.14 -6.07 -8.05
N GLY A 48 -1.46 -6.28 -8.03
CA GLY A 48 -2.04 -7.61 -7.86
C GLY A 48 -1.76 -8.26 -6.50
N ALA A 49 -1.30 -7.52 -5.50
CA ALA A 49 -1.11 -8.04 -4.14
C ALA A 49 -2.45 -8.21 -3.41
N ASP A 50 -2.52 -9.12 -2.44
CA ASP A 50 -3.60 -9.17 -1.47
C ASP A 50 -3.40 -8.08 -0.42
N VAL A 51 -4.44 -7.25 -0.20
CA VAL A 51 -4.38 -6.15 0.77
C VAL A 51 -5.58 -6.24 1.71
N GLY A 52 -5.33 -6.13 3.01
CA GLY A 52 -6.37 -6.06 4.04
C GLY A 52 -6.52 -4.64 4.56
N ILE A 53 -7.76 -4.14 4.63
CA ILE A 53 -8.10 -2.87 5.28
C ILE A 53 -8.98 -3.17 6.51
N ILE A 54 -8.56 -2.68 7.68
CA ILE A 54 -9.31 -2.79 8.93
C ILE A 54 -9.89 -1.41 9.25
N GLY A 55 -11.22 -1.31 9.17
CA GLY A 55 -11.98 -0.05 9.24
C GLY A 55 -12.21 0.56 7.85
N PHE A 56 -13.45 0.91 7.53
CA PHE A 56 -13.87 1.35 6.19
C PHE A 56 -14.74 2.61 6.19
N GLY A 57 -14.39 3.54 7.08
CA GLY A 57 -14.80 4.94 7.00
C GLY A 57 -14.07 5.71 5.89
N ASP A 58 -14.05 7.04 5.97
CA ASP A 58 -13.49 7.92 4.93
C ASP A 58 -12.05 7.55 4.53
N LEU A 59 -11.19 7.24 5.50
CA LEU A 59 -9.79 6.86 5.27
C LEU A 59 -9.68 5.52 4.53
N GLY A 60 -10.40 4.49 4.98
CA GLY A 60 -10.37 3.17 4.35
C GLY A 60 -10.86 3.22 2.91
N ARG A 61 -11.89 4.03 2.63
CA ARG A 61 -12.40 4.27 1.27
C ARG A 61 -11.42 5.05 0.40
N ALA A 62 -10.78 6.09 0.93
CA ALA A 62 -9.75 6.84 0.23
C ALA A 62 -8.56 5.93 -0.14
N LEU A 63 -8.08 5.13 0.81
CA LEU A 63 -7.02 4.16 0.56
C LEU A 63 -7.43 3.11 -0.47
N ASN A 64 -8.65 2.56 -0.40
CA ASN A 64 -9.13 1.59 -1.38
C ASN A 64 -9.12 2.15 -2.81
N ARG A 65 -9.55 3.40 -2.99
CA ARG A 65 -9.53 4.07 -4.31
C ARG A 65 -8.11 4.22 -4.87
N LEU A 66 -7.13 4.56 -4.05
CA LEU A 66 -5.73 4.62 -4.47
C LEU A 66 -5.21 3.23 -4.88
N LEU A 67 -5.56 2.19 -4.11
CA LEU A 67 -5.16 0.81 -4.35
C LEU A 67 -5.78 0.21 -5.63
N THR A 68 -6.92 0.72 -6.10
CA THR A 68 -7.53 0.30 -7.37
C THR A 68 -6.56 0.46 -8.55
N GLY A 69 -5.74 1.52 -8.57
CA GLY A 69 -4.72 1.72 -9.61
C GLY A 69 -3.65 0.61 -9.66
N PHE A 70 -3.44 -0.08 -8.52
CA PHE A 70 -2.54 -1.22 -8.41
C PHE A 70 -3.23 -2.56 -8.67
N ARG A 71 -4.56 -2.58 -8.88
CA ARG A 71 -5.33 -3.81 -9.12
C ARG A 71 -5.13 -4.84 -8.00
N THR A 72 -5.08 -4.37 -6.75
CA THR A 72 -4.95 -5.24 -5.58
C THR A 72 -6.21 -6.09 -5.37
N ARG A 73 -6.06 -7.27 -4.76
CA ARG A 73 -7.17 -8.04 -4.23
C ARG A 73 -7.46 -7.55 -2.81
N THR A 74 -8.24 -6.47 -2.72
CA THR A 74 -8.52 -5.83 -1.44
C THR A 74 -9.61 -6.57 -0.68
N LYS A 75 -9.39 -6.81 0.61
CA LYS A 75 -10.38 -7.35 1.56
C LYS A 75 -10.54 -6.33 2.68
N VAL A 76 -11.77 -6.18 3.15
CA VAL A 76 -12.11 -5.16 4.15
C VAL A 76 -12.82 -5.82 5.32
N TYR A 77 -12.49 -5.37 6.53
CA TYR A 77 -13.21 -5.71 7.76
C TYR A 77 -13.62 -4.44 8.50
N ASP A 78 -14.92 -4.28 8.77
CA ASP A 78 -15.45 -3.21 9.60
C ASP A 78 -16.68 -3.75 10.38
N PRO A 79 -16.66 -3.76 11.73
CA PRO A 79 -17.75 -4.33 12.53
C PRO A 79 -19.04 -3.50 12.50
N TRP A 80 -18.98 -2.25 12.03
CA TRP A 80 -20.10 -1.31 12.08
C TRP A 80 -20.77 -1.09 10.72
N LEU A 81 -20.19 -1.62 9.64
CA LEU A 81 -20.76 -1.55 8.30
C LEU A 81 -21.40 -2.88 7.89
N PRO A 82 -22.64 -2.86 7.38
CA PRO A 82 -23.25 -4.04 6.79
C PRO A 82 -22.41 -4.60 5.63
N PRO A 83 -22.37 -5.94 5.44
CA PRO A 83 -21.63 -6.56 4.34
C PRO A 83 -21.98 -6.04 2.94
N SER A 84 -23.25 -5.65 2.72
CA SER A 84 -23.69 -5.07 1.44
C SER A 84 -22.93 -3.79 1.09
N ILE A 85 -22.71 -2.91 2.05
CA ILE A 85 -21.95 -1.66 1.84
C ILE A 85 -20.51 -1.95 1.46
N LEU A 86 -19.91 -3.00 2.04
CA LEU A 86 -18.54 -3.40 1.72
C LEU A 86 -18.43 -3.99 0.32
N ILE A 87 -19.43 -4.76 -0.13
CA ILE A 87 -19.49 -5.34 -1.48
C ILE A 87 -19.68 -4.26 -2.54
N ASP A 88 -20.56 -3.28 -2.30
CA ASP A 88 -20.83 -2.20 -3.27
C ASP A 88 -19.64 -1.23 -3.47
N ASN A 89 -18.69 -1.23 -2.54
CA ASN A 89 -17.53 -0.34 -2.53
C ASN A 89 -16.19 -1.10 -2.66
N GLY A 90 -16.24 -2.40 -2.94
CA GLY A 90 -15.11 -3.31 -3.07
C GLY A 90 -14.75 -3.56 -4.52
#